data_AF-A0A6B1ICX0-F1
#
_entry.id   AF-A0A6B1ICX0-F1
#
_cell.length_a   1.000
_cell.length_b   1.000
_cell.length_c   1.000
_cell.angle_alpha   90.00
_cell.angle_beta   90.00
_cell.angle_gamma   90.00
#
_symmetry.space_group_name_H-M   'P 1'
#
loop_
_entity.id
_entity.type
_entity.pdbx_description
1 polymer ?
#
loop_
_entity_poly.entity_id
_entity_poly.type
_entity_poly.pdbx_seq_one_letter_code
_entity_poly.pdbx_strand_id
1 'polypeptide(L)'
;MTDNWTDVLNPDTPNPGYSGRKLDEYVWIPKPKTALREYRLNLKLCKDVQEERGYFNDELVGEYAVEEGNIYDGKLEPEGYLEKYEEKDVSMKTYVSNIRMFIRIARFLGWITVVPESDSKYLLTDRGEVLTQFRGEFPDASGGLEEEKIVRRSFANLCFYSVNDDPDYWNLKFKTRIFLNMLSFIRDYNFAHHLELAVTAFTLKDERDPRELEEKRNILDGLRSGELTLVDAFEMNDFPLDESTKNGVYDGPKVLLSFARQLGLADSTYISKMENSDEVYSIYEQEYETHPHAGTPRVVYQITAEGEQFLDKYMSRKKIWFDEL
;
A
#
# COMPACT_ATOMS: atom_id res chain seq x y z
N MET A 1 26.30 -16.80 -34.25
CA MET A 1 25.23 -17.66 -33.71
C MET A 1 24.23 -16.71 -33.11
N THR A 2 23.15 -16.53 -33.85
CA THR A 2 21.98 -15.73 -33.53
C THR A 2 21.07 -16.60 -32.69
N ASP A 3 20.88 -16.25 -31.41
CA ASP A 3 19.83 -16.86 -30.59
C ASP A 3 18.78 -15.80 -30.26
N ASN A 4 17.55 -16.19 -30.57
CA ASN A 4 16.38 -15.36 -30.76
C ASN A 4 15.80 -14.89 -29.42
N TRP A 5 15.63 -13.58 -29.30
CA TRP A 5 14.72 -12.96 -28.34
C TRP A 5 13.31 -12.94 -28.94
N THR A 6 12.58 -14.06 -28.89
CA THR A 6 11.19 -14.11 -29.37
C THR A 6 10.21 -14.94 -28.54
N ASP A 7 10.51 -15.30 -27.28
CA ASP A 7 9.56 -16.04 -26.43
C ASP A 7 9.21 -15.32 -25.11
N VAL A 8 8.97 -14.01 -25.19
CA VAL A 8 8.19 -13.31 -24.15
C VAL A 8 7.08 -12.58 -24.88
N LEU A 9 5.83 -12.91 -24.54
CA LEU A 9 4.56 -12.59 -25.21
C LEU A 9 4.01 -13.78 -26.02
N ASN A 10 3.63 -14.84 -25.31
CA ASN A 10 2.57 -15.72 -25.79
C ASN A 10 1.22 -15.03 -25.49
N PRO A 11 0.49 -14.52 -26.50
CA PRO A 11 -0.81 -13.85 -26.30
C PRO A 11 -1.92 -14.82 -25.86
N ASP A 12 -1.69 -16.13 -25.92
CA ASP A 12 -2.66 -17.17 -25.52
C ASP A 12 -2.47 -17.65 -24.08
N THR A 13 -1.47 -17.15 -23.35
CA THR A 13 -1.51 -17.22 -21.89
C THR A 13 -2.44 -16.12 -21.43
N PRO A 14 -3.64 -16.43 -20.89
CA PRO A 14 -4.41 -15.40 -20.20
C PRO A 14 -3.48 -14.86 -19.13
N ASN A 15 -3.08 -13.59 -19.25
CA ASN A 15 -2.51 -12.88 -18.13
C ASN A 15 -3.59 -13.00 -17.06
N PRO A 16 -3.37 -13.77 -15.98
CA PRO A 16 -4.38 -13.86 -14.95
C PRO A 16 -4.31 -12.51 -14.27
N GLY A 17 -5.08 -11.54 -14.77
CA GLY A 17 -5.35 -10.30 -14.08
C GLY A 17 -5.79 -10.70 -12.69
N TYR A 18 -4.89 -10.52 -11.72
CA TYR A 18 -4.99 -10.88 -10.31
C TYR A 18 -6.18 -11.82 -10.00
N SER A 19 -6.10 -13.08 -10.44
CA SER A 19 -7.14 -14.07 -10.17
C SER A 19 -7.03 -14.53 -8.72
N GLY A 20 -7.78 -13.88 -7.82
CA GLY A 20 -8.32 -14.50 -6.61
C GLY A 20 -7.40 -15.43 -5.81
N ARG A 21 -6.12 -15.09 -5.57
CA ARG A 21 -5.39 -15.73 -4.47
C ARG A 21 -6.10 -15.28 -3.20
N LYS A 22 -6.73 -16.23 -2.49
CA LYS A 22 -7.18 -16.00 -1.11
C LYS A 22 -5.94 -15.63 -0.32
N LEU A 23 -5.90 -14.39 0.14
CA LEU A 23 -4.84 -13.95 1.01
C LEU A 23 -5.32 -14.26 2.42
N ASP A 24 -4.74 -15.28 3.05
CA ASP A 24 -5.05 -15.61 4.44
C ASP A 24 -3.89 -15.24 5.37
N GLU A 25 -2.68 -15.13 4.81
CA GLU A 25 -1.44 -15.09 5.59
C GLU A 25 -0.79 -13.70 5.70
N TYR A 26 -1.24 -12.69 4.96
CA TYR A 26 -0.69 -11.33 5.07
C TYR A 26 -1.64 -10.25 4.54
N VAL A 27 -1.44 -9.03 5.01
CA VAL A 27 -2.07 -7.82 4.47
C VAL A 27 -1.43 -7.48 3.12
N TRP A 28 -2.26 -7.31 2.09
CA TRP A 28 -1.81 -6.78 0.80
C TRP A 28 -2.31 -5.36 0.60
N ILE A 29 -1.36 -4.45 0.35
CA ILE A 29 -1.63 -3.07 -0.02
C ILE A 29 -1.34 -2.94 -1.52
N PRO A 30 -2.34 -2.54 -2.34
CA PRO A 30 -2.14 -2.32 -3.76
C PRO A 30 -1.03 -1.30 -4.02
N LYS A 31 -0.39 -1.37 -5.18
CA LYS A 31 0.66 -0.44 -5.60
C LYS A 31 0.18 0.51 -6.68
N PRO A 32 -0.70 1.49 -6.37
CA PRO A 32 -0.97 2.58 -7.30
C PRO A 32 0.19 3.57 -7.28
N LYS A 33 -0.04 4.75 -7.87
CA LYS A 33 0.82 5.90 -7.61
C LYS A 33 0.88 6.18 -6.11
N THR A 34 2.04 6.61 -5.60
CA THR A 34 2.26 6.72 -4.13
C THR A 34 2.26 8.15 -3.61
N ALA A 35 1.95 9.16 -4.42
CA ALA A 35 1.90 10.56 -3.99
C ALA A 35 0.50 10.96 -3.50
N LEU A 36 0.38 11.54 -2.30
CA LEU A 36 -0.88 11.99 -1.70
C LEU A 36 -1.56 13.10 -2.51
N ARG A 37 -0.77 13.96 -3.18
CA ARG A 37 -1.30 14.94 -4.13
C ARG A 37 -2.07 14.27 -5.27
N GLU A 38 -1.57 13.15 -5.80
CA GLU A 38 -2.25 12.43 -6.89
C GLU A 38 -3.52 11.72 -6.40
N TYR A 39 -3.53 11.23 -5.15
CA TYR A 39 -4.77 10.75 -4.54
C TYR A 39 -5.83 11.84 -4.48
N ARG A 40 -5.46 13.06 -4.08
CA ARG A 40 -6.38 14.21 -4.11
C ARG A 40 -6.91 14.49 -5.51
N LEU A 41 -6.05 14.46 -6.54
CA LEU A 41 -6.47 14.68 -7.93
C LEU A 41 -7.44 13.60 -8.39
N ASN A 42 -7.17 12.33 -8.10
CA ASN A 42 -8.09 11.25 -8.42
C ASN A 42 -9.42 11.34 -7.66
N LEU A 43 -9.42 11.80 -6.40
CA LEU A 43 -10.67 12.05 -5.66
C LEU A 43 -11.52 13.16 -6.32
N LYS A 44 -10.89 14.16 -6.95
CA LYS A 44 -11.61 15.18 -7.72
C LYS A 44 -12.26 14.59 -8.97
N LEU A 45 -11.52 13.76 -9.72
CA LEU A 45 -12.09 13.01 -10.85
C LEU A 45 -13.28 12.14 -10.42
N CYS A 46 -13.16 11.42 -9.30
CA CYS A 46 -14.26 10.66 -8.73
C CYS A 46 -15.48 11.55 -8.42
N LYS A 47 -15.25 12.76 -7.91
CA LYS A 47 -16.32 13.73 -7.63
C LYS A 47 -17.00 14.19 -8.89
N ASP A 48 -16.25 14.57 -9.91
CA ASP A 48 -16.79 15.07 -11.18
C ASP A 48 -17.65 14.00 -11.86
N VAL A 49 -17.17 12.75 -11.91
CA VAL A 49 -17.95 11.59 -12.41
C VAL A 49 -19.19 11.34 -11.54
N GLN A 50 -19.08 11.43 -10.21
CA GLN A 50 -20.21 11.26 -9.30
C GLN A 50 -21.28 12.35 -9.48
N GLU A 51 -20.88 13.61 -9.68
CA GLU A 51 -21.81 14.72 -9.89
C GLU A 51 -22.58 14.56 -11.21
N GLU A 52 -21.95 14.01 -12.25
CA GLU A 52 -22.61 13.73 -13.53
C GLU A 52 -23.52 12.48 -13.48
N ARG A 53 -23.05 11.38 -12.87
CA ARG A 53 -23.65 10.04 -12.99
C ARG A 53 -24.37 9.55 -11.73
N GLY A 54 -24.22 10.26 -10.62
CA GLY A 54 -24.69 9.86 -9.29
C GLY A 54 -23.84 8.79 -8.60
N TYR A 55 -22.82 8.25 -9.26
CA TYR A 55 -21.86 7.27 -8.76
C TYR A 55 -20.59 7.28 -9.63
N PHE A 56 -19.55 6.57 -9.23
CA PHE A 56 -18.40 6.28 -10.10
C PHE A 56 -17.93 4.82 -9.99
N ASN A 57 -17.14 4.39 -10.96
CA ASN A 57 -16.42 3.12 -10.96
C ASN A 57 -15.00 3.30 -11.51
N ASP A 58 -14.19 2.24 -11.46
CA ASP A 58 -12.78 2.28 -11.91
C ASP A 58 -12.62 2.50 -13.41
N GLU A 59 -13.56 2.03 -14.22
CA GLU A 59 -13.57 2.25 -15.67
C GLU A 59 -13.86 3.71 -16.02
N LEU A 60 -14.96 4.27 -15.54
CA LEU A 60 -15.39 5.64 -15.81
C LEU A 60 -14.34 6.66 -15.34
N VAL A 61 -13.83 6.51 -14.12
CA VAL A 61 -12.78 7.40 -13.60
C VAL A 61 -11.47 7.20 -14.36
N GLY A 62 -11.20 5.96 -14.82
CA GLY A 62 -10.05 5.65 -15.66
C GLY A 62 -10.08 6.37 -17.01
N GLU A 63 -11.23 6.37 -17.68
CA GLU A 63 -11.44 7.08 -18.94
C GLU A 63 -11.26 8.59 -18.76
N TYR A 64 -11.93 9.19 -17.76
CA TYR A 64 -11.77 10.60 -17.40
C TYR A 64 -10.31 10.96 -17.09
N ALA A 65 -9.59 10.08 -16.38
CA ALA A 65 -8.18 10.30 -16.06
C ALA A 65 -7.28 10.30 -17.30
N VAL A 66 -7.63 9.54 -18.34
CA VAL A 66 -6.91 9.57 -19.63
C VAL A 66 -7.24 10.85 -20.39
N GLU A 67 -8.52 11.20 -20.50
CA GLU A 67 -9.00 12.39 -21.21
C GLU A 67 -8.40 13.69 -20.66
N GLU A 68 -8.23 13.80 -19.34
CA GLU A 68 -7.56 14.95 -18.72
C GLU A 68 -6.02 14.92 -18.79
N GLY A 69 -5.43 13.87 -19.38
CA GLY A 69 -3.98 13.70 -19.46
C GLY A 69 -3.32 13.32 -18.13
N ASN A 70 -4.07 12.81 -17.16
CA ASN A 70 -3.54 12.38 -15.86
C ASN A 70 -2.88 10.98 -15.92
N ILE A 71 -3.27 10.16 -16.90
CA ILE A 71 -2.75 8.80 -17.16
C ILE A 71 -2.66 8.57 -18.68
N TYR A 72 -1.46 8.62 -19.25
CA TYR A 72 -1.23 8.20 -20.64
C TYR A 72 0.22 7.78 -20.86
N ASP A 73 0.46 6.95 -21.87
CA ASP A 73 1.81 6.72 -22.40
C ASP A 73 2.19 7.98 -23.18
N GLY A 74 3.17 8.76 -22.70
CA GLY A 74 3.57 10.07 -23.24
C GLY A 74 4.00 10.10 -24.72
N LYS A 75 3.89 8.96 -25.41
CA LYS A 75 4.08 8.79 -26.85
C LYS A 75 2.77 8.85 -27.66
N LEU A 76 1.62 8.80 -27.01
CA LEU A 76 0.29 8.84 -27.63
C LEU A 76 -0.51 10.00 -27.04
N GLU A 77 -1.29 10.67 -27.89
CA GLU A 77 -2.34 11.58 -27.41
C GLU A 77 -3.44 10.79 -26.66
N PRO A 78 -4.20 11.42 -25.75
CA PRO A 78 -5.25 10.74 -24.97
C PRO A 78 -6.21 9.88 -25.79
N GLU A 79 -6.73 10.38 -26.91
CA GLU A 79 -7.67 9.60 -27.75
C GLU A 79 -7.01 8.34 -28.31
N GLY A 80 -5.77 8.46 -28.83
CA GLY A 80 -5.01 7.32 -29.34
C GLY A 80 -4.60 6.32 -28.25
N TYR A 81 -4.46 6.78 -27.00
CA TYR A 81 -4.24 5.90 -25.86
C TYR A 81 -5.50 5.11 -25.49
N LEU A 82 -6.70 5.71 -25.55
CA LEU A 82 -7.97 5.00 -25.35
C LEU A 82 -8.23 3.99 -26.47
N GLU A 83 -8.06 4.38 -27.74
CA GLU A 83 -8.23 3.52 -28.92
C GLU A 83 -7.35 2.26 -28.83
N LYS A 84 -6.10 2.38 -28.36
CA LYS A 84 -5.18 1.25 -28.15
C LYS A 84 -5.78 0.14 -27.26
N TYR A 85 -6.66 0.50 -26.34
CA TYR A 85 -7.25 -0.39 -25.35
C TYR A 85 -8.74 -0.67 -25.57
N GLU A 86 -9.36 -0.12 -26.62
CA GLU A 86 -10.81 -0.23 -26.86
C GLU A 86 -11.28 -1.69 -26.96
N GLU A 87 -10.57 -2.50 -27.75
CA GLU A 87 -10.87 -3.93 -27.95
C GLU A 87 -10.23 -4.84 -26.89
N LYS A 88 -9.58 -4.29 -25.86
CA LYS A 88 -8.91 -5.08 -24.82
C LYS A 88 -9.85 -5.37 -23.66
N ASP A 89 -9.74 -6.56 -23.09
CA ASP A 89 -10.38 -6.89 -21.82
C ASP A 89 -10.01 -5.87 -20.74
N VAL A 90 -10.95 -5.58 -19.84
CA VAL A 90 -10.78 -4.61 -18.75
C VAL A 90 -9.53 -4.88 -17.91
N SER A 91 -9.20 -6.16 -17.71
CA SER A 91 -7.98 -6.59 -16.99
C SER A 91 -6.67 -6.14 -17.66
N MET A 92 -6.69 -5.88 -18.97
CA MET A 92 -5.55 -5.44 -19.75
C MET A 92 -5.49 -3.91 -19.89
N LYS A 93 -6.54 -3.19 -19.47
CA LYS A 93 -6.60 -1.73 -19.47
C LYS A 93 -5.82 -1.18 -18.26
N THR A 94 -4.62 -0.67 -18.52
CA THR A 94 -3.70 -0.20 -17.45
C THR A 94 -4.25 0.99 -16.68
N TYR A 95 -4.98 1.90 -17.34
CA TYR A 95 -5.62 3.04 -16.68
C TYR A 95 -6.70 2.60 -15.69
N VAL A 96 -7.52 1.60 -16.06
CA VAL A 96 -8.52 1.00 -15.16
C VAL A 96 -7.84 0.34 -13.97
N SER A 97 -6.79 -0.46 -14.22
CA SER A 97 -6.05 -1.14 -13.15
C SER A 97 -5.44 -0.16 -12.14
N ASN A 98 -4.89 0.97 -12.60
CA ASN A 98 -4.34 2.01 -11.73
C ASN A 98 -5.43 2.66 -10.86
N ILE A 99 -6.57 3.00 -11.45
CA ILE A 99 -7.71 3.59 -10.71
C ILE A 99 -8.29 2.57 -9.72
N ARG A 100 -8.42 1.30 -10.10
CA ARG A 100 -8.86 0.23 -9.20
C ARG A 100 -8.00 0.14 -7.94
N MET A 101 -6.67 0.18 -8.10
CA MET A 101 -5.74 0.17 -6.96
C MET A 101 -5.87 1.43 -6.08
N PHE A 102 -6.05 2.60 -6.71
CA PHE A 102 -6.33 3.85 -5.99
C PHE A 102 -7.63 3.78 -5.19
N ILE A 103 -8.74 3.36 -5.83
CA ILE A 103 -10.07 3.23 -5.19
C ILE A 103 -9.98 2.29 -4.00
N ARG A 104 -9.28 1.16 -4.13
CA ARG A 104 -9.10 0.21 -3.01
C ARG A 104 -8.41 0.86 -1.81
N ILE A 105 -7.32 1.63 -2.00
CA ILE A 105 -6.67 2.34 -0.89
C ILE A 105 -7.56 3.46 -0.34
N ALA A 106 -8.22 4.24 -1.19
CA ALA A 106 -9.14 5.30 -0.75
C ALA A 106 -10.33 4.74 0.05
N ARG A 107 -10.79 3.51 -0.28
CA ARG A 107 -11.76 2.77 0.53
C ARG A 107 -11.19 2.37 1.89
N PHE A 108 -9.98 1.83 1.93
CA PHE A 108 -9.31 1.50 3.20
C PHE A 108 -9.15 2.71 4.12
N LEU A 109 -8.94 3.90 3.56
CA LEU A 109 -8.83 5.16 4.29
C LEU A 109 -10.19 5.81 4.63
N GLY A 110 -11.29 5.22 4.17
CA GLY A 110 -12.66 5.70 4.39
C GLY A 110 -13.00 6.97 3.62
N TRP A 111 -12.32 7.24 2.51
CA TRP A 111 -12.60 8.36 1.59
C TRP A 111 -13.65 7.98 0.54
N ILE A 112 -13.74 6.69 0.23
CA ILE A 112 -14.67 6.11 -0.73
C ILE A 112 -15.44 4.97 -0.05
N THR A 113 -16.71 4.81 -0.39
CA THR A 113 -17.55 3.68 0.04
C THR A 113 -18.18 2.99 -1.17
N VAL A 114 -18.62 1.75 -0.97
CA VAL A 114 -19.41 0.99 -1.96
C VAL A 114 -20.87 1.41 -1.86
N VAL A 115 -21.56 1.47 -3.00
CA VAL A 115 -23.02 1.65 -3.04
C VAL A 115 -23.67 0.35 -2.56
N PRO A 116 -24.59 0.38 -1.58
CA PRO A 116 -25.33 -0.81 -1.18
C PRO A 116 -25.96 -1.48 -2.41
N GLU A 117 -25.87 -2.81 -2.51
CA GLU A 117 -26.43 -3.62 -3.61
C GLU A 117 -25.66 -3.58 -4.94
N SER A 118 -24.45 -3.00 -4.98
CA SER A 118 -23.61 -3.03 -6.18
C SER A 118 -22.14 -3.27 -5.87
N ASP A 119 -21.56 -4.29 -6.51
CA ASP A 119 -20.14 -4.63 -6.33
C ASP A 119 -19.17 -3.74 -7.15
N SER A 120 -19.72 -2.93 -8.06
CA SER A 120 -18.93 -2.14 -9.02
C SER A 120 -19.19 -0.64 -8.96
N LYS A 121 -20.02 -0.16 -8.02
CA LYS A 121 -20.33 1.27 -7.88
C LYS A 121 -19.85 1.82 -6.55
N TYR A 122 -19.27 3.01 -6.61
CA TYR A 122 -18.70 3.68 -5.46
C TYR A 122 -19.23 5.11 -5.31
N LEU A 123 -19.11 5.63 -4.09
CA LEU A 123 -19.40 7.01 -3.71
C LEU A 123 -18.27 7.59 -2.87
N LEU A 124 -18.05 8.89 -2.97
CA LEU A 124 -17.24 9.63 -2.01
C LEU A 124 -17.99 9.68 -0.68
N THR A 125 -17.25 9.52 0.41
CA THR A 125 -17.76 9.83 1.74
C THR A 125 -17.64 11.34 2.00
N ASP A 126 -18.31 11.87 3.03
CA ASP A 126 -18.12 13.26 3.46
C ASP A 126 -16.63 13.63 3.64
N ARG A 127 -15.82 12.67 4.12
CA ARG A 127 -14.37 12.86 4.26
C ARG A 127 -13.67 12.91 2.91
N GLY A 128 -14.04 12.02 1.99
CA GLY A 128 -13.53 12.04 0.61
C GLY A 128 -13.87 13.35 -0.10
N GLU A 129 -15.11 13.83 0.05
CA GLU A 129 -15.54 15.10 -0.52
C GLU A 129 -14.76 16.30 0.03
N VAL A 130 -14.49 16.34 1.34
CA VAL A 130 -13.65 17.40 1.93
C VAL A 130 -12.24 17.40 1.32
N LEU A 131 -11.64 16.24 1.09
CA LEU A 131 -10.30 16.14 0.50
C LEU A 131 -10.25 16.69 -0.94
N THR A 132 -11.37 16.70 -1.67
CA THR A 132 -11.45 17.30 -3.02
C THR A 132 -11.34 18.82 -3.01
N GLN A 133 -11.53 19.48 -1.87
CA GLN A 133 -11.58 20.96 -1.78
C GLN A 133 -10.19 21.61 -1.78
N PHE A 134 -9.15 20.87 -1.39
CA PHE A 134 -7.77 21.35 -1.34
C PHE A 134 -7.16 21.55 -2.73
N ARG A 135 -6.18 22.46 -2.87
CA ARG A 135 -5.56 22.83 -4.15
C ARG A 135 -4.04 23.04 -3.98
N GLY A 136 -3.29 23.09 -5.07
CA GLY A 136 -1.85 23.38 -5.04
C GLY A 136 -0.97 22.17 -4.67
N GLU A 137 0.02 22.39 -3.82
CA GLU A 137 0.92 21.33 -3.32
C GLU A 137 0.28 20.57 -2.15
N PHE A 138 0.93 19.49 -1.71
CA PHE A 138 0.54 18.77 -0.49
C PHE A 138 1.62 19.01 0.59
N PRO A 139 1.24 19.25 1.86
CA PRO A 139 -0.13 19.46 2.32
C PRO A 139 -0.65 20.88 2.03
N ASP A 140 -1.95 21.03 1.84
CA ASP A 140 -2.64 22.32 1.72
C ASP A 140 -3.48 22.65 2.98
N ALA A 141 -3.83 23.93 3.13
CA ALA A 141 -4.75 24.41 4.14
C ALA A 141 -5.85 25.29 3.50
N SER A 142 -7.11 24.90 3.70
CA SER A 142 -8.26 25.58 3.09
C SER A 142 -9.42 25.64 4.08
N GLY A 143 -10.07 26.80 4.19
CA GLY A 143 -11.25 26.98 5.05
C GLY A 143 -11.01 26.67 6.54
N GLY A 144 -9.78 26.81 7.04
CA GLY A 144 -9.42 26.46 8.43
C GLY A 144 -9.24 24.95 8.67
N LEU A 145 -9.31 24.13 7.63
CA LEU A 145 -8.96 22.72 7.66
C LEU A 145 -7.51 22.53 7.18
N GLU A 146 -6.80 21.62 7.82
CA GLU A 146 -5.46 21.20 7.42
C GLU A 146 -5.56 19.81 6.78
N GLU A 147 -5.24 19.71 5.49
CA GLU A 147 -5.33 18.48 4.71
C GLU A 147 -4.56 17.35 5.38
N GLU A 148 -3.33 17.65 5.82
CA GLU A 148 -2.46 16.73 6.53
C GLU A 148 -3.13 16.11 7.76
N LYS A 149 -3.80 16.91 8.60
CA LYS A 149 -4.48 16.39 9.80
C LYS A 149 -5.61 15.43 9.44
N ILE A 150 -6.34 15.68 8.37
CA ILE A 150 -7.43 14.81 7.88
C ILE A 150 -6.85 13.50 7.36
N VAL A 151 -5.78 13.57 6.57
CA VAL A 151 -5.11 12.38 6.01
C VAL A 151 -4.48 11.55 7.13
N ARG A 152 -3.72 12.16 8.06
CA ARG A 152 -3.16 11.48 9.24
C ARG A 152 -4.22 10.78 10.07
N ARG A 153 -5.38 11.41 10.29
CA ARG A 153 -6.50 10.78 10.99
C ARG A 153 -7.07 9.59 10.22
N SER A 154 -7.06 9.61 8.89
CA SER A 154 -7.50 8.49 8.07
C SER A 154 -6.55 7.29 8.22
N PHE A 155 -5.24 7.51 8.14
CA PHE A 155 -4.23 6.48 8.37
C PHE A 155 -4.23 5.95 9.81
N ALA A 156 -4.46 6.78 10.81
CA ALA A 156 -4.61 6.33 12.19
C ALA A 156 -5.81 5.40 12.42
N ASN A 157 -6.83 5.49 11.55
CA ASN A 157 -8.02 4.64 11.59
C ASN A 157 -7.97 3.49 10.59
N LEU A 158 -6.88 3.34 9.83
CA LEU A 158 -6.69 2.24 8.88
C LEU A 158 -6.59 0.92 9.66
N CYS A 159 -7.65 0.13 9.58
CA CYS A 159 -7.78 -1.16 10.27
C CYS A 159 -8.14 -2.23 9.26
N PHE A 160 -7.58 -3.43 9.41
CA PHE A 160 -7.93 -4.58 8.61
C PHE A 160 -8.66 -5.61 9.47
N TYR A 161 -9.86 -5.97 9.03
CA TYR A 161 -10.65 -7.10 9.54
C TYR A 161 -10.61 -8.31 8.62
N SER A 162 -10.19 -8.10 7.39
CA SER A 162 -9.95 -9.09 6.34
C SER A 162 -9.03 -8.43 5.32
N VAL A 163 -8.20 -9.23 4.66
CA VAL A 163 -7.30 -8.77 3.59
C VAL A 163 -7.90 -9.02 2.20
N ASN A 164 -8.97 -9.82 2.15
CA ASN A 164 -9.79 -10.05 0.97
C ASN A 164 -10.96 -9.07 0.95
N ASP A 165 -11.22 -8.46 -0.21
CA ASP A 165 -12.31 -7.50 -0.38
C ASP A 165 -13.68 -8.21 -0.47
N ASP A 166 -13.70 -9.40 -1.05
CA ASP A 166 -14.90 -10.22 -1.26
C ASP A 166 -15.40 -10.83 0.06
N PRO A 167 -16.66 -10.57 0.46
CA PRO A 167 -17.28 -11.13 1.66
C PRO A 167 -17.18 -12.66 1.76
N ASP A 168 -17.24 -13.38 0.64
CA ASP A 168 -17.16 -14.85 0.61
C ASP A 168 -15.78 -15.38 1.04
N TYR A 169 -14.77 -14.51 1.05
CA TYR A 169 -13.40 -14.81 1.43
C TYR A 169 -12.91 -14.01 2.63
N TRP A 170 -13.81 -13.38 3.40
CA TRP A 170 -13.41 -12.59 4.55
C TRP A 170 -12.73 -13.43 5.63
N ASN A 171 -11.52 -13.04 6.00
CA ASN A 171 -10.74 -13.67 7.04
C ASN A 171 -10.71 -12.79 8.30
N LEU A 172 -11.63 -13.06 9.23
CA LEU A 172 -11.83 -12.28 10.46
C LEU A 172 -10.73 -12.44 11.52
N LYS A 173 -9.63 -13.16 11.21
CA LYS A 173 -8.47 -13.24 12.11
C LYS A 173 -7.72 -11.91 12.16
N PHE A 174 -7.74 -11.13 11.09
CA PHE A 174 -7.08 -9.83 11.06
C PHE A 174 -7.84 -8.84 11.93
N LYS A 175 -7.13 -8.20 12.85
CA LYS A 175 -7.54 -7.18 13.81
C LYS A 175 -6.32 -6.31 14.07
N THR A 176 -5.86 -5.65 13.00
CA THR A 176 -4.59 -4.92 12.99
C THR A 176 -4.78 -3.49 12.48
N ARG A 177 -4.17 -2.53 13.18
CA ARG A 177 -3.96 -1.15 12.73
C ARG A 177 -2.63 -1.08 11.99
N ILE A 178 -2.60 -1.64 10.78
CA ILE A 178 -1.36 -1.91 10.03
C ILE A 178 -0.41 -0.71 9.96
N PHE A 179 -0.94 0.50 9.74
CA PHE A 179 -0.10 1.70 9.63
C PHE A 179 0.54 2.08 10.96
N LEU A 180 -0.18 1.93 12.08
CA LEU A 180 0.36 2.19 13.41
C LEU A 180 1.36 1.11 13.82
N ASN A 181 1.05 -0.16 13.55
CA ASN A 181 1.95 -1.27 13.86
C ASN A 181 3.26 -1.16 13.06
N MET A 182 3.19 -0.80 11.78
CA MET A 182 4.37 -0.52 10.96
C MET A 182 5.26 0.56 11.60
N LEU A 183 4.69 1.69 12.04
CA LEU A 183 5.43 2.75 12.72
C LEU A 183 5.97 2.29 14.09
N SER A 184 5.23 1.45 14.82
CA SER A 184 5.67 0.89 16.10
C SER A 184 6.89 -0.02 15.94
N PHE A 185 6.91 -0.92 14.95
CA PHE A 185 8.07 -1.75 14.69
C PHE A 185 9.30 -0.91 14.30
N ILE A 186 9.12 0.15 13.51
CA ILE A 186 10.22 1.09 13.20
C ILE A 186 10.76 1.73 14.48
N ARG A 187 9.87 2.22 15.35
CA ARG A 187 10.26 2.86 16.61
C ARG A 187 10.99 1.90 17.54
N ASP A 188 10.45 0.70 17.75
CA ASP A 188 10.99 -0.28 18.69
C ASP A 188 12.43 -0.72 18.31
N TYR A 189 12.79 -0.62 17.02
CA TYR A 189 14.08 -1.02 16.47
C TYR A 189 14.93 0.15 15.94
N ASN A 190 14.53 1.40 16.21
CA ASN A 190 15.07 2.66 15.67
C ASN A 190 14.94 2.85 14.16
N PHE A 191 15.16 1.78 13.38
CA PHE A 191 14.97 1.76 11.94
C PHE A 191 14.48 0.40 11.47
N ALA A 192 13.77 0.38 10.34
CA ALA A 192 13.39 -0.85 9.67
C ALA A 192 13.46 -0.71 8.14
N HIS A 193 13.78 -1.81 7.49
CA HIS A 193 13.67 -1.97 6.06
C HIS A 193 12.27 -2.47 5.68
N HIS A 194 11.81 -2.16 4.46
CA HIS A 194 10.46 -2.52 4.02
C HIS A 194 10.16 -4.03 4.03
N LEU A 195 11.14 -4.91 3.79
CA LEU A 195 10.92 -6.37 3.86
C LEU A 195 10.79 -6.87 5.29
N GLU A 196 11.47 -6.24 6.26
CA GLU A 196 11.30 -6.57 7.68
C GLU A 196 9.88 -6.25 8.11
N LEU A 197 9.35 -5.11 7.64
CA LEU A 197 7.96 -4.71 7.87
C LEU A 197 6.96 -5.63 7.16
N ALA A 198 7.34 -6.21 6.02
CA ALA A 198 6.52 -7.18 5.30
C ALA A 198 6.31 -8.46 6.13
N VAL A 199 7.35 -8.96 6.80
CA VAL A 199 7.31 -10.21 7.61
C VAL A 199 6.91 -9.99 9.07
N THR A 200 6.68 -8.74 9.47
CA THR A 200 6.26 -8.38 10.85
C THR A 200 4.90 -7.67 10.84
N ALA A 201 4.87 -6.36 10.62
CA ALA A 201 3.65 -5.56 10.69
C ALA A 201 2.55 -6.10 9.76
N PHE A 202 2.92 -6.52 8.54
CA PHE A 202 1.98 -6.96 7.50
C PHE A 202 1.51 -8.42 7.66
N THR A 203 2.14 -9.21 8.53
CA THR A 203 1.71 -10.58 8.84
C THR A 203 0.99 -10.67 10.18
N LEU A 204 1.08 -9.62 11.02
CA LEU A 204 0.34 -9.50 12.27
C LEU A 204 -1.17 -9.54 12.05
N LYS A 205 -1.81 -10.60 12.55
CA LYS A 205 -3.25 -10.85 12.57
C LYS A 205 -3.91 -10.05 13.66
N ASP A 206 -3.63 -10.32 14.93
CA ASP A 206 -4.31 -9.68 16.05
C ASP A 206 -3.30 -8.90 16.90
N GLU A 207 -3.30 -7.58 16.78
CA GLU A 207 -2.40 -6.72 17.56
C GLU A 207 -2.72 -6.73 19.07
N ARG A 208 -3.84 -7.33 19.48
CA ARG A 208 -4.18 -7.51 20.90
C ARG A 208 -3.55 -8.76 21.49
N ASP A 209 -3.10 -9.71 20.66
CA ASP A 209 -2.46 -10.92 21.14
C ASP A 209 -0.97 -10.66 21.44
N PRO A 210 -0.57 -10.61 22.72
CA PRO A 210 0.83 -10.36 23.07
C PRO A 210 1.76 -11.48 22.59
N ARG A 211 1.27 -12.70 22.38
CA ARG A 211 2.09 -13.81 21.86
C ARG A 211 2.43 -13.59 20.40
N GLU A 212 1.48 -13.09 19.62
CA GLU A 212 1.70 -12.81 18.21
C GLU A 212 2.63 -11.60 18.02
N LEU A 213 2.46 -10.56 18.83
CA LEU A 213 3.41 -9.44 18.85
C LEU A 213 4.83 -9.88 19.20
N GLU A 214 4.96 -10.74 20.22
CA GLU A 214 6.26 -11.29 20.63
C GLU A 214 6.88 -12.16 19.54
N GLU A 215 6.08 -12.98 18.85
CA GLU A 215 6.53 -13.76 17.69
C GLU A 215 7.10 -12.84 16.60
N LYS A 216 6.41 -11.75 16.25
CA LYS A 216 6.90 -10.81 15.21
C LYS A 216 8.15 -10.05 15.66
N ARG A 217 8.31 -9.77 16.95
CA ARG A 217 9.56 -9.20 17.51
C ARG A 217 10.72 -10.19 17.44
N ASN A 218 10.49 -11.46 17.83
CA ASN A 218 11.50 -12.51 17.73
C ASN A 218 12.00 -12.73 16.28
N ILE A 219 11.11 -12.64 15.29
CA ILE A 219 11.52 -12.68 13.87
C ILE A 219 12.49 -11.54 13.56
N LEU A 220 12.18 -10.32 14.00
CA LEU A 220 13.04 -9.16 13.72
C LEU A 220 14.36 -9.20 14.49
N ASP A 221 14.36 -9.68 15.73
CA ASP A 221 15.57 -9.92 16.53
C ASP A 221 16.47 -10.97 15.86
N GLY A 222 15.88 -12.06 15.36
CA GLY A 222 16.59 -13.10 14.61
C GLY A 222 17.20 -12.58 13.31
N LEU A 223 16.45 -11.76 12.56
CA LEU A 223 16.96 -11.08 11.36
C LEU A 223 18.12 -10.14 11.70
N ARG A 224 17.99 -9.33 12.76
CA ARG A 224 19.00 -8.35 13.19
C ARG A 224 20.29 -8.97 13.71
N SER A 225 20.19 -10.15 14.32
CA SER A 225 21.33 -10.91 14.85
C SER A 225 21.98 -11.84 13.82
N GLY A 226 21.36 -12.03 12.65
CA GLY A 226 21.79 -12.98 11.63
C GLY A 226 21.45 -14.43 11.95
N GLU A 227 20.64 -14.69 12.99
CA GLU A 227 20.14 -16.03 13.31
C GLU A 227 19.08 -16.51 12.30
N LEU A 228 18.36 -15.58 11.67
CA LEU A 228 17.38 -15.84 10.61
C LEU A 228 17.76 -15.10 9.34
N THR A 229 17.55 -15.73 8.19
CA THR A 229 17.58 -15.07 6.89
C THR A 229 16.20 -14.48 6.55
N LEU A 230 16.13 -13.57 5.58
CA LEU A 230 14.84 -13.11 5.06
C LEU A 230 14.03 -14.24 4.43
N VAL A 231 14.70 -15.24 3.83
CA VAL A 231 14.03 -16.41 3.26
C VAL A 231 13.33 -17.21 4.36
N ASP A 232 14.02 -17.48 5.47
CA ASP A 232 13.44 -18.17 6.63
C ASP A 232 12.21 -17.40 7.15
N ALA A 233 12.34 -16.08 7.30
CA ALA A 233 11.24 -15.24 7.77
C ALA A 233 10.04 -15.23 6.80
N PHE A 234 10.28 -15.32 5.49
CA PHE A 234 9.21 -15.45 4.50
C PHE A 234 8.52 -16.82 4.60
N GLU A 235 9.28 -17.91 4.73
CA GLU A 235 8.73 -19.26 4.89
C GLU A 235 7.92 -19.38 6.20
N MET A 236 8.40 -18.81 7.30
CA MET A 236 7.68 -18.79 8.59
C MET A 236 6.34 -18.06 8.53
N ASN A 237 6.13 -17.18 7.56
CA ASN A 237 4.89 -16.43 7.36
C ASN A 237 4.14 -16.88 6.09
N ASP A 238 4.43 -18.08 5.57
CA ASP A 238 3.77 -18.68 4.41
C ASP A 238 3.76 -17.78 3.16
N PHE A 239 4.83 -17.01 2.96
CA PHE A 239 4.98 -16.20 1.76
C PHE A 239 5.31 -17.05 0.53
N PRO A 240 4.68 -16.79 -0.62
CA PRO A 240 5.14 -17.35 -1.87
C PRO A 240 6.57 -16.86 -2.18
N LEU A 241 7.47 -17.78 -2.51
CA LEU A 241 8.85 -17.46 -2.90
C LEU A 241 9.00 -17.23 -4.42
N ASP A 242 7.90 -17.06 -5.14
CA ASP A 242 7.87 -16.91 -6.60
C ASP A 242 8.01 -15.44 -7.07
N GLU A 243 8.27 -15.21 -8.36
CA GLU A 243 8.39 -13.85 -8.92
C GLU A 243 7.09 -13.03 -8.86
N SER A 244 5.92 -13.68 -8.80
CA SER A 244 4.62 -13.00 -8.77
C SER A 244 4.40 -12.20 -7.48
N THR A 245 5.11 -12.58 -6.41
CA THR A 245 5.08 -11.92 -5.10
C THR A 245 5.79 -10.58 -5.04
N LYS A 246 6.73 -10.31 -5.97
CA LYS A 246 7.54 -9.08 -6.02
C LYS A 246 6.71 -7.83 -6.22
N ASN A 247 5.67 -7.91 -7.06
CA ASN A 247 4.76 -6.80 -7.33
C ASN A 247 3.54 -6.76 -6.39
N GLY A 248 3.48 -7.68 -5.43
CA GLY A 248 2.40 -7.83 -4.47
C GLY A 248 2.83 -7.41 -3.07
N VAL A 249 3.19 -8.40 -2.24
CA VAL A 249 3.26 -8.19 -0.79
C VAL A 249 4.54 -7.51 -0.33
N TYR A 250 5.66 -7.79 -0.99
CA TYR A 250 6.94 -7.17 -0.66
C TYR A 250 6.91 -5.64 -0.84
N ASP A 251 6.11 -5.17 -1.79
CA ASP A 251 6.00 -3.74 -2.09
C ASP A 251 4.91 -3.01 -1.28
N GLY A 252 4.00 -3.74 -0.62
CA GLY A 252 2.94 -3.16 0.21
C GLY A 252 3.45 -2.18 1.27
N PRO A 253 4.49 -2.52 2.06
CA PRO A 253 5.10 -1.60 3.01
C PRO A 253 5.65 -0.33 2.35
N LYS A 254 6.21 -0.41 1.14
CA LYS A 254 6.75 0.79 0.43
C LYS A 254 5.68 1.84 0.18
N VAL A 255 4.45 1.40 -0.09
CA VAL A 255 3.31 2.31 -0.32
C VAL A 255 2.99 3.06 0.97
N LEU A 256 2.81 2.35 2.09
CA LEU A 256 2.52 2.99 3.38
C LEU A 256 3.68 3.85 3.90
N LEU A 257 4.93 3.42 3.70
CA LEU A 257 6.12 4.20 4.05
C LEU A 257 6.24 5.48 3.22
N SER A 258 5.87 5.44 1.93
CA SER A 258 5.81 6.65 1.09
C SER A 258 4.81 7.66 1.64
N PHE A 259 3.63 7.20 2.09
CA PHE A 259 2.66 8.06 2.75
C PHE A 259 3.14 8.58 4.10
N ALA A 260 3.77 7.72 4.92
CA ALA A 260 4.35 8.14 6.20
C ALA A 260 5.37 9.26 6.02
N ARG A 261 6.22 9.18 4.99
CA ARG A 261 7.18 10.24 4.64
C ARG A 261 6.52 11.54 4.22
N GLN A 262 5.53 11.47 3.34
CA GLN A 262 4.80 12.67 2.89
C GLN A 262 4.01 13.34 4.03
N LEU A 263 3.61 12.57 5.04
CA LEU A 263 2.97 13.06 6.25
C LEU A 263 3.96 13.47 7.35
N GLY A 264 5.26 13.49 7.07
CA GLY A 264 6.30 13.85 8.04
C GLY A 264 6.45 12.87 9.21
N LEU A 265 5.88 11.66 9.14
CA LEU A 265 5.86 10.68 10.23
C LEU A 265 7.07 9.75 10.22
N ALA A 266 7.71 9.59 9.07
CA ALA A 266 8.92 8.79 8.91
C ALA A 266 9.88 9.47 7.95
N ASP A 267 11.18 9.23 8.14
CA ASP A 267 12.22 9.59 7.19
C ASP A 267 12.83 8.33 6.58
N SER A 268 13.54 8.51 5.46
CA SER A 268 14.26 7.42 4.80
C SER A 268 15.72 7.78 4.62
N THR A 269 16.60 6.82 4.90
CA THR A 269 18.04 6.97 4.74
C THR A 269 18.56 5.87 3.83
N TYR A 270 19.42 6.20 2.87
CA TYR A 270 20.06 5.21 2.01
C TYR A 270 21.09 4.42 2.80
N ILE A 271 21.15 3.11 2.61
CA ILE A 271 22.18 2.26 3.22
C ILE A 271 23.49 2.48 2.45
N SER A 272 24.41 3.27 3.01
CA SER A 272 25.72 3.49 2.41
C SER A 272 26.82 3.53 3.46
N LYS A 273 27.99 2.96 3.11
CA LYS A 273 29.19 2.95 3.95
C LYS A 273 29.78 4.35 4.19
N MET A 274 29.44 5.31 3.33
CA MET A 274 29.99 6.66 3.36
C MET A 274 29.09 7.67 4.09
N GLU A 275 27.77 7.43 4.15
CA GLU A 275 26.80 8.43 4.64
C GLU A 275 26.10 8.02 5.95
N ASN A 276 26.19 6.75 6.37
CA ASN A 276 25.54 6.27 7.59
C ASN A 276 26.52 5.98 8.73
N SER A 277 25.99 5.87 9.96
CA SER A 277 26.70 5.23 11.07
C SER A 277 27.10 3.81 10.69
N ASP A 278 28.34 3.41 10.99
CA ASP A 278 28.89 2.08 10.75
C ASP A 278 27.94 0.94 11.19
N GLU A 279 27.12 1.17 12.22
CA GLU A 279 26.12 0.25 12.76
C GLU A 279 25.04 -0.18 11.76
N VAL A 280 24.33 0.76 11.12
CA VAL A 280 23.29 0.44 10.12
C VAL A 280 23.88 -0.32 8.95
N TYR A 281 25.05 0.13 8.46
CA TYR A 281 25.72 -0.55 7.36
C TYR A 281 26.14 -1.97 7.77
N SER A 282 26.68 -2.17 8.97
CA SER A 282 27.11 -3.49 9.45
C SER A 282 25.98 -4.50 9.59
N ILE A 283 24.79 -4.07 10.04
CA ILE A 283 23.61 -4.93 10.19
C ILE A 283 23.15 -5.49 8.83
N TYR A 284 23.18 -4.67 7.78
CA TYR A 284 22.69 -5.08 6.45
C TYR A 284 23.80 -5.51 5.47
N GLU A 285 25.08 -5.30 5.81
CA GLU A 285 26.25 -5.84 5.07
C GLU A 285 26.53 -7.30 5.49
N GLN A 286 26.32 -7.65 6.77
CA GLN A 286 26.43 -9.02 7.24
C GLN A 286 25.28 -9.87 6.68
N GLU A 287 25.61 -11.11 6.31
CA GLU A 287 24.89 -12.02 5.41
C GLU A 287 23.39 -12.20 5.70
N TYR A 288 22.57 -11.23 5.31
CA TYR A 288 21.22 -11.54 4.86
C TYR A 288 21.40 -12.32 3.55
N GLU A 289 21.21 -13.64 3.58
CA GLU A 289 20.86 -14.34 2.34
C GLU A 289 19.54 -13.73 1.86
N THR A 290 19.66 -12.77 0.95
CA THR A 290 18.51 -12.07 0.43
C THR A 290 17.85 -13.00 -0.57
N HIS A 291 16.54 -13.18 -0.41
CA HIS A 291 15.71 -13.83 -1.41
C HIS A 291 16.05 -13.27 -2.81
N PRO A 292 16.35 -14.10 -3.82
CA PRO A 292 16.90 -13.67 -5.11
C PRO A 292 16.03 -12.62 -5.81
N HIS A 293 14.72 -12.63 -5.53
CA HIS A 293 13.76 -11.69 -6.10
C HIS A 293 13.56 -10.40 -5.27
N ALA A 294 13.93 -10.41 -3.99
CA ALA A 294 13.76 -9.28 -3.07
C ALA A 294 14.94 -8.29 -3.13
N GLY A 295 16.14 -8.80 -3.42
CA GLY A 295 17.36 -8.02 -3.59
C GLY A 295 17.90 -7.43 -2.28
N THR A 296 19.07 -6.80 -2.36
CA THR A 296 19.72 -6.19 -1.19
C THR A 296 18.96 -4.96 -0.70
N PRO A 297 18.67 -4.83 0.61
CA PRO A 297 18.17 -3.61 1.21
C PRO A 297 19.02 -2.40 0.80
N ARG A 298 18.37 -1.31 0.38
CA ARG A 298 19.06 -0.05 0.00
C ARG A 298 18.61 1.16 0.79
N VAL A 299 17.48 1.06 1.48
CA VAL A 299 16.84 2.18 2.18
C VAL A 299 16.24 1.65 3.46
N VAL A 300 16.58 2.28 4.58
CA VAL A 300 15.92 2.08 5.86
C VAL A 300 15.04 3.27 6.18
N TYR A 301 14.05 3.04 7.04
CA TYR A 301 13.10 4.04 7.48
C TYR A 301 13.21 4.20 8.99
N GLN A 302 13.15 5.43 9.46
CA GLN A 302 13.17 5.80 10.87
C GLN A 302 11.96 6.67 11.19
N ILE A 303 11.43 6.57 12.41
CA ILE A 303 10.32 7.41 12.84
C ILE A 303 10.84 8.82 13.15
N THR A 304 10.10 9.86 12.77
CA THR A 304 10.44 11.25 13.15
C THR A 304 9.90 11.56 14.54
N ALA A 305 10.35 12.65 15.16
CA ALA A 305 9.77 13.12 16.42
C ALA A 305 8.26 13.39 16.31
N GLU A 306 7.79 13.82 15.13
CA GLU A 306 6.37 14.00 14.86
C GLU A 306 5.64 12.66 14.67
N GLY A 307 6.30 11.67 14.06
CA GLY A 307 5.85 10.29 13.99
C GLY A 307 5.66 9.66 15.36
N GLU A 308 6.59 9.88 16.30
CA GLU A 308 6.47 9.40 17.68
C GLU A 308 5.25 9.98 18.38
N GLN A 309 5.07 11.31 18.31
CA GLN A 309 3.89 11.97 18.88
C GLN A 309 2.58 11.48 18.26
N PHE A 310 2.57 11.24 16.95
CA PHE A 310 1.45 10.65 16.25
C PHE A 310 1.15 9.24 16.77
N LEU A 311 2.17 8.39 16.87
CA LEU A 311 2.03 7.01 17.31
C LEU A 311 1.50 6.93 18.74
N ASP A 312 2.08 7.67 19.68
CA ASP A 312 1.65 7.68 21.09
C ASP A 312 0.19 8.14 21.25
N LYS A 313 -0.21 9.16 20.48
CA LYS A 313 -1.58 9.69 20.47
C LYS A 313 -2.62 8.70 19.99
N TYR A 314 -2.28 7.82 19.03
CA TYR A 314 -3.25 6.94 18.38
C TYR A 314 -3.18 5.49 18.84
N MET A 315 -2.00 5.00 19.26
CA MET A 315 -1.86 3.65 19.84
C MET A 315 -2.54 3.54 21.20
N SER A 316 -2.47 4.59 22.03
CA SER A 316 -3.14 4.63 23.34
C SER A 316 -4.67 4.60 23.27
N ARG A 317 -5.26 4.84 22.09
CA ARG A 317 -6.71 4.81 21.93
C ARG A 317 -7.19 3.38 21.83
N LYS A 318 -8.13 3.01 22.69
CA LYS A 318 -8.85 1.75 22.58
C LYS A 318 -9.63 1.70 21.27
N LYS A 319 -9.37 0.69 20.44
CA LYS A 319 -10.21 0.31 19.31
C LYS A 319 -11.22 -0.73 19.79
N ILE A 320 -12.48 -0.58 19.38
CA ILE A 320 -13.49 -1.63 19.51
C ILE A 320 -13.48 -2.40 18.20
N TRP A 321 -13.27 -3.71 18.28
CA TRP A 321 -13.21 -4.61 17.13
C TRP A 321 -14.59 -5.20 16.82
N PHE A 322 -14.78 -5.67 15.59
CA PHE A 322 -16.04 -6.23 15.13
C PHE A 322 -16.47 -7.46 15.95
N ASP A 323 -15.53 -8.25 16.46
CA ASP A 323 -15.79 -9.39 17.34
C ASP A 323 -16.16 -8.99 18.78
N GLU A 324 -16.11 -7.70 19.12
CA GLU A 324 -16.48 -7.13 20.42
C GLU A 324 -17.82 -6.38 20.39
N LEU A 325 -18.45 -6.28 19.22
CA LEU A 325 -19.79 -5.71 19.00
C LEU A 325 -20.85 -6.82 19.04
#